data_AF-A0A7S0VMF7-F1
#
_entry.id   AF-A0A7S0VMF7-F1
#
_cell.length_a   1.000
_cell.length_b   1.000
_cell.length_c   1.000
_cell.angle_alpha   90.00
_cell.angle_beta   90.00
_cell.angle_gamma   90.00
#
_symmetry.space_group_name_H-M   'P 1'
#
loop_
_entity.id
_entity.type
_entity.pdbx_description
1 polymer ?
#
loop_
_entity_poly.entity_id
_entity_poly.type
_entity_poly.pdbx_seq_one_letter_code
_entity_poly.pdbx_strand_id
1 'polypeptide(L)'
;ANSTKLLGNFSVLEEERSRLIDIRLDADPVGMVMVVSTDSLRPLPVAINLASLGVLGPVQVAAAAIIMVVVFGLIMSELIHRTMVAMIGAAMALYFLALQNRAPSLTTVVGWMDHGTLGLLWGMMVIVGITMRTGVFEWLGVLACKLSGGSKYRLCLLMCLVTGVLSAFLDNV
;
A
#
# COMPACT_ATOMS: atom_id res chain seq x y z
N ALA A 1 -22.77 -11.83 -37.03
CA ALA A 1 -22.96 -11.35 -35.64
C ALA A 1 -21.86 -11.99 -34.80
N ASN A 2 -20.86 -11.19 -34.45
CA ASN A 2 -19.56 -11.64 -33.96
C ASN A 2 -19.52 -11.45 -32.43
N SER A 3 -19.80 -12.50 -31.66
CA SER A 3 -19.83 -12.43 -30.19
C SER A 3 -18.45 -12.81 -29.63
N THR A 4 -17.69 -11.80 -29.23
CA THR A 4 -16.45 -11.94 -28.46
C THR A 4 -16.77 -12.43 -27.06
N LYS A 5 -16.67 -13.75 -26.85
CA LYS A 5 -16.73 -14.41 -25.54
C LYS A 5 -15.48 -14.06 -24.73
N LEU A 6 -15.59 -13.12 -23.80
CA LEU A 6 -14.56 -12.89 -22.77
C LEU A 6 -14.85 -13.83 -21.59
N LEU A 7 -14.27 -15.04 -21.66
CA LEU A 7 -14.32 -16.05 -20.60
C LEU A 7 -13.34 -15.65 -19.49
N GLY A 8 -13.80 -14.89 -18.50
CA GLY A 8 -13.06 -14.69 -17.25
C GLY A 8 -13.37 -15.80 -16.26
N ASN A 9 -12.54 -16.84 -16.20
CA ASN A 9 -12.62 -17.85 -15.14
C ASN A 9 -12.00 -17.29 -13.86
N PHE A 10 -12.83 -16.88 -12.91
CA PHE A 10 -12.36 -16.56 -11.56
C PHE A 10 -12.37 -17.85 -10.72
N SER A 11 -11.20 -18.46 -10.57
CA SER A 11 -10.94 -19.53 -9.62
C SER A 11 -10.73 -18.93 -8.24
N VAL A 12 -11.74 -19.03 -7.37
CA VAL A 12 -11.54 -18.82 -5.94
C VAL A 12 -10.70 -19.98 -5.42
N LEU A 13 -9.53 -19.65 -4.87
CA LEU A 13 -8.61 -20.58 -4.26
C LEU A 13 -9.17 -21.02 -2.92
N GLU A 14 -9.60 -22.26 -2.81
CA GLU A 14 -9.40 -23.08 -1.62
C GLU A 14 -9.35 -24.55 -2.07
N GLU A 15 -8.38 -25.25 -1.50
CA GLU A 15 -7.90 -26.58 -1.83
C GLU A 15 -9.00 -27.66 -1.68
N GLU A 16 -9.06 -28.54 -2.69
CA GLU A 16 -9.83 -29.78 -2.75
C GLU A 16 -11.37 -29.73 -2.80
N ARG A 17 -11.87 -30.28 -3.91
CA ARG A 17 -13.23 -30.79 -4.17
C ARG A 17 -14.35 -29.81 -4.54
N SER A 18 -14.63 -29.90 -5.85
CA SER A 18 -15.95 -29.78 -6.50
C SER A 18 -16.30 -28.38 -6.97
N ARG A 19 -16.40 -28.24 -8.30
CA ARG A 19 -17.02 -27.10 -8.99
C ARG A 19 -18.44 -26.92 -8.46
N LEU A 20 -18.67 -25.94 -7.57
CA LEU A 20 -19.99 -25.73 -6.96
C LEU A 20 -20.69 -24.47 -7.46
N ILE A 21 -20.00 -23.56 -8.15
CA ILE A 21 -20.57 -22.29 -8.62
C ILE A 21 -20.07 -21.99 -10.02
N ASP A 22 -20.99 -21.89 -10.98
CA ASP A 22 -20.72 -21.40 -12.33
C ASP A 22 -21.36 -20.01 -12.47
N ILE A 23 -20.53 -18.99 -12.71
CA ILE A 23 -20.96 -17.61 -12.90
C ILE A 23 -20.84 -17.31 -14.40
N ARG A 24 -21.98 -17.16 -15.06
CA ARG A 24 -22.07 -16.79 -16.48
C ARG A 24 -22.47 -15.33 -16.57
N LEU A 25 -21.63 -14.50 -17.19
CA LEU A 25 -22.01 -13.16 -17.62
C LEU A 25 -22.40 -13.24 -19.08
N ASP A 26 -23.68 -13.08 -19.37
CA ASP A 26 -24.21 -12.98 -20.74
C ASP A 26 -24.45 -11.50 -21.04
N ALA A 27 -23.78 -11.00 -22.07
CA ALA A 27 -23.88 -9.60 -22.49
C ALA A 27 -24.94 -9.49 -23.59
N ASP A 28 -26.19 -9.28 -23.19
CA ASP A 28 -27.29 -8.97 -24.10
C ASP A 28 -27.29 -7.46 -24.44
N PRO A 29 -27.79 -7.06 -25.62
CA PRO A 29 -27.83 -5.66 -26.06
C PRO A 29 -28.74 -4.75 -25.21
N VAL A 30 -29.50 -5.31 -24.25
CA VAL A 30 -30.43 -4.59 -23.36
C VAL A 30 -29.92 -4.54 -21.91
N GLY A 31 -28.90 -5.32 -21.54
CA GLY A 31 -28.34 -5.31 -20.18
C GLY A 31 -27.32 -6.40 -19.91
N MET A 32 -26.54 -6.22 -18.83
CA MET A 32 -25.63 -7.25 -18.33
C MET A 32 -26.41 -8.20 -17.41
N VAL A 33 -26.64 -9.43 -17.86
CA VAL A 33 -27.29 -10.45 -17.03
C VAL A 33 -26.22 -11.34 -16.42
N MET A 34 -26.12 -11.30 -15.09
CA MET A 34 -25.24 -12.19 -14.32
C MET A 34 -26.07 -13.39 -13.85
N VAL A 35 -25.82 -14.56 -14.43
CA VAL A 35 -26.47 -15.82 -14.05
C VAL A 35 -25.53 -16.58 -13.13
N VAL A 36 -25.98 -16.84 -11.91
CA VAL A 36 -25.27 -17.65 -10.92
C VAL A 36 -25.99 -18.99 -10.81
N SER A 37 -25.31 -20.08 -11.18
CA SER A 37 -25.83 -21.45 -11.05
C SER A 37 -25.04 -22.21 -9.99
N THR A 38 -25.75 -22.87 -9.08
CA THR A 38 -25.18 -23.64 -7.96
C THR A 38 -25.86 -25.00 -7.86
N ASP A 39 -25.10 -26.07 -7.99
CA ASP A 39 -25.59 -27.47 -7.96
C ASP A 39 -25.50 -28.10 -6.55
N SER A 40 -25.44 -27.28 -5.50
CA SER A 40 -25.31 -27.74 -4.11
C SER A 40 -26.66 -28.12 -3.50
N LEU A 41 -26.77 -29.34 -2.97
CA LEU A 41 -27.90 -29.81 -2.14
C LEU A 41 -27.93 -29.19 -0.72
N ARG A 42 -26.93 -28.37 -0.36
CA ARG A 42 -26.86 -27.63 0.91
C ARG A 42 -27.04 -26.13 0.66
N PRO A 43 -27.78 -25.40 1.52
CA PRO A 43 -27.97 -23.96 1.37
C PRO A 43 -26.60 -23.26 1.44
N LEU A 44 -26.23 -22.59 0.34
CA LEU A 44 -24.98 -21.86 0.22
C LEU A 44 -25.30 -20.34 0.29
N PRO A 45 -24.70 -19.59 1.23
CA PRO A 45 -24.87 -18.14 1.24
C PRO A 45 -24.09 -17.52 0.06
N VAL A 46 -24.78 -16.73 -0.77
CA VAL A 46 -24.20 -15.97 -1.89
C VAL A 46 -24.46 -14.49 -1.64
N ALA A 47 -23.40 -13.69 -1.62
CA ALA A 47 -23.47 -12.24 -1.49
C ALA A 47 -22.91 -11.58 -2.76
N ILE A 48 -23.73 -10.80 -3.46
CA ILE A 48 -23.31 -10.06 -4.66
C ILE A 48 -23.28 -8.58 -4.30
N ASN A 49 -22.08 -8.00 -4.21
CA ASN A 49 -21.90 -6.57 -4.00
C ASN A 49 -21.71 -5.89 -5.35
N LEU A 50 -22.78 -5.29 -5.90
CA LEU A 50 -22.69 -4.48 -7.11
C LEU A 50 -22.21 -3.07 -6.77
N ALA A 51 -20.91 -2.85 -6.84
CA ALA A 51 -20.33 -1.50 -6.82
C ALA A 51 -20.49 -0.86 -8.20
N SER A 52 -21.54 -0.06 -8.41
CA SER A 52 -21.66 0.74 -9.62
C SER A 52 -20.61 1.86 -9.61
N LEU A 53 -19.53 1.67 -10.36
CA LEU A 53 -18.79 2.81 -10.91
C LEU A 53 -19.72 3.38 -11.99
N GLY A 54 -20.35 4.54 -11.73
CA GLY A 54 -21.28 5.16 -12.68
C GLY A 54 -20.64 5.41 -14.06
N VAL A 55 -21.37 6.00 -15.00
CA VAL A 55 -20.88 6.27 -16.38
C VAL A 55 -19.56 7.07 -16.43
N LEU A 56 -19.23 7.79 -15.35
CA LEU A 56 -17.97 8.52 -15.16
C LEU A 56 -16.81 7.68 -14.57
N GLY A 57 -16.99 6.38 -14.34
CA GLY A 57 -15.99 5.46 -13.79
C GLY A 57 -14.59 5.58 -14.41
N PRO A 58 -14.42 5.54 -15.75
CA PRO A 58 -13.09 5.68 -16.35
C PRO A 58 -12.45 7.05 -16.08
N VAL A 59 -13.26 8.12 -15.99
CA VAL A 59 -12.76 9.47 -15.67
C VAL A 59 -12.27 9.54 -14.22
N GLN A 60 -12.93 8.82 -13.30
CA GLN A 60 -12.50 8.76 -11.89
C GLN A 60 -11.16 8.06 -11.74
N VAL A 61 -10.98 6.92 -12.41
CA VAL A 61 -9.74 6.16 -12.38
C VAL A 61 -8.60 6.98 -13.01
N ALA A 62 -8.87 7.64 -14.14
CA ALA A 62 -7.90 8.51 -14.78
C ALA A 62 -7.51 9.71 -13.90
N ALA A 63 -8.49 10.38 -13.25
CA ALA A 63 -8.22 11.49 -12.34
C ALA A 63 -7.38 11.05 -11.13
N ALA A 64 -7.70 9.91 -10.52
CA ALA A 64 -6.93 9.36 -9.41
C ALA A 64 -5.49 8.99 -9.84
N ALA A 65 -5.32 8.40 -11.02
CA ALA A 65 -4.01 8.10 -11.58
C ALA A 65 -3.18 9.37 -11.84
N ILE A 66 -3.80 10.43 -12.37
CA ILE A 66 -3.14 11.72 -12.59
C ILE A 66 -2.69 12.33 -11.25
N ILE A 67 -3.57 12.36 -10.24
CA ILE A 67 -3.23 12.86 -8.90
C ILE A 67 -2.05 12.07 -8.32
N MET A 68 -2.08 10.74 -8.44
CA MET A 68 -1.00 9.87 -7.98
C MET A 68 0.34 10.22 -8.64
N VAL A 69 0.38 10.31 -9.98
CA VAL A 69 1.60 10.63 -10.73
C VAL A 69 2.12 12.02 -10.36
N VAL A 70 1.24 13.01 -10.22
CA VAL A 70 1.63 14.38 -9.86
C VAL A 70 2.21 14.44 -8.44
N VAL A 71 1.56 13.80 -7.46
CA VAL A 71 2.01 13.77 -6.07
C VAL A 71 3.36 13.04 -5.97
N PHE A 72 3.50 11.88 -6.61
CA PHE A 72 4.78 11.15 -6.64
C PHE A 72 5.88 11.95 -7.34
N GLY A 73 5.57 12.58 -8.47
CA GLY A 73 6.50 13.47 -9.18
C GLY A 73 6.98 14.63 -8.31
N LEU A 74 6.06 15.26 -7.56
CA LEU A 74 6.39 16.32 -6.61
C LEU A 74 7.29 15.81 -5.47
N ILE A 75 6.99 14.64 -4.89
CA ILE A 75 7.83 14.03 -3.85
C ILE A 75 9.25 13.75 -4.38
N MET A 76 9.36 13.19 -5.58
CA MET A 76 10.66 12.89 -6.22
C MET A 76 11.43 14.17 -6.60
N SER A 77 10.73 15.23 -6.96
CA SER A 77 11.35 16.51 -7.34
C SER A 77 11.91 17.29 -6.15
N GLU A 78 11.51 16.95 -4.92
CA GLU A 78 11.90 17.62 -3.67
C GLU A 78 11.73 19.15 -3.62
N LEU A 79 11.00 19.76 -4.57
CA LEU A 79 10.76 21.20 -4.63
C LEU A 79 10.01 21.73 -3.39
N ILE A 80 9.22 20.87 -2.74
CA ILE A 80 8.37 21.18 -1.59
C ILE A 80 8.58 20.07 -0.54
N HIS A 81 8.41 20.39 0.74
CA HIS A 81 8.46 19.41 1.83
C HIS A 81 7.56 18.20 1.53
N ARG A 82 8.15 17.00 1.55
CA ARG A 82 7.49 15.72 1.22
C ARG A 82 6.19 15.52 2.01
N THR A 83 6.16 15.93 3.28
CA THR A 83 4.97 15.88 4.15
C THR A 83 3.85 16.79 3.67
N MET A 84 4.15 18.02 3.26
CA MET A 84 3.18 18.97 2.74
C MET A 84 2.57 18.47 1.42
N VAL A 85 3.40 17.93 0.53
CA VAL A 85 2.95 17.34 -0.73
C VAL A 85 2.01 16.15 -0.49
N ALA A 86 2.35 15.26 0.44
CA ALA A 86 1.50 14.12 0.80
C ALA A 86 0.14 14.57 1.37
N MET A 87 0.13 15.58 2.25
CA MET A 87 -1.12 16.12 2.83
C MET A 87 -2.01 16.78 1.77
N ILE A 88 -1.43 17.55 0.85
CA ILE A 88 -2.18 18.16 -0.26
C ILE A 88 -2.71 17.08 -1.21
N GLY A 89 -1.91 16.05 -1.52
CA GLY A 89 -2.33 14.90 -2.31
C GLY A 89 -3.52 14.17 -1.71
N ALA A 90 -3.47 13.87 -0.40
CA ALA A 90 -4.57 13.25 0.33
C ALA A 90 -5.83 14.14 0.35
N ALA A 91 -5.67 15.45 0.59
CA ALA A 91 -6.78 16.40 0.57
C ALA A 91 -7.44 16.50 -0.82
N MET A 92 -6.65 16.53 -1.90
CA MET A 92 -7.17 16.54 -3.28
C MET A 92 -7.94 15.24 -3.60
N ALA A 93 -7.42 14.08 -3.18
CA ALA A 93 -8.11 12.81 -3.37
C ALA A 93 -9.47 12.80 -2.64
N LEU A 94 -9.50 13.23 -1.36
CA LEU A 94 -10.74 13.32 -0.59
C LEU A 94 -11.72 14.34 -1.18
N TYR A 95 -11.22 15.49 -1.65
CA TYR A 95 -12.04 16.50 -2.32
C TYR A 95 -12.72 15.95 -3.57
N PHE A 96 -11.98 15.19 -4.39
CA PHE A 96 -12.54 14.57 -5.60
C PHE A 96 -13.61 13.50 -5.28
N LEU A 97 -13.43 12.75 -4.19
CA LEU A 97 -14.45 11.82 -3.67
C LEU A 97 -15.69 12.58 -3.14
N ALA A 98 -15.49 13.71 -2.47
CA ALA A 98 -16.57 14.53 -1.92
C ALA A 98 -17.44 15.16 -3.02
N LEU A 99 -16.85 15.63 -4.13
CA LEU A 99 -17.57 16.16 -5.29
C LEU A 99 -18.56 15.15 -5.90
N GLN A 100 -18.34 13.86 -5.67
CA GLN A 100 -19.18 12.78 -6.20
C GLN A 100 -20.23 12.30 -5.18
N ASN A 101 -20.45 13.05 -4.10
CA ASN A 101 -21.31 12.67 -2.96
C ASN A 101 -20.92 11.33 -2.31
N ARG A 102 -19.66 10.90 -2.47
CA ARG A 102 -19.10 9.69 -1.82
C ARG A 102 -18.09 10.06 -0.75
N ALA A 103 -18.33 11.17 -0.04
CA ALA A 103 -17.45 11.60 1.04
C ALA A 103 -17.37 10.50 2.12
N PRO A 104 -16.21 9.83 2.28
CA PRO A 104 -16.06 8.80 3.30
C PRO A 104 -16.06 9.43 4.69
N SER A 105 -16.54 8.70 5.69
CA SER A 105 -16.39 9.10 7.08
C SER A 105 -14.91 9.14 7.47
N LEU A 106 -14.53 9.98 8.44
CA LEU A 106 -13.16 10.03 8.97
C LEU A 106 -12.69 8.65 9.47
N THR A 107 -13.58 7.86 10.04
CA THR A 107 -13.27 6.49 10.49
C THR A 107 -12.84 5.58 9.33
N THR A 108 -13.43 5.74 8.15
CA THR A 108 -13.07 4.96 6.96
C THR A 108 -11.71 5.39 6.42
N VAL A 109 -11.44 6.70 6.37
CA VAL A 109 -10.17 7.25 5.90
C VAL A 109 -9.01 6.82 6.80
N VAL A 110 -9.20 6.89 8.12
CA VAL A 110 -8.21 6.39 9.08
C VAL A 110 -8.04 4.87 8.94
N GLY A 111 -9.11 4.13 8.63
CA GLY A 111 -9.04 2.70 8.35
C GLY A 111 -8.24 2.32 7.11
N TRP A 112 -8.04 3.22 6.15
CA TRP A 112 -7.15 2.99 5.00
C TRP A 112 -5.67 3.04 5.35
N MET A 113 -5.34 3.61 6.52
CA MET A 113 -3.97 3.76 6.99
C MET A 113 -3.55 2.50 7.76
N ASP A 114 -2.42 1.90 7.36
CA ASP A 114 -1.87 0.75 8.09
C ASP A 114 -1.18 1.20 9.38
N HIS A 115 -1.92 1.07 10.48
CA HIS A 115 -1.47 1.41 11.82
C HIS A 115 -0.31 0.54 12.29
N GLY A 116 -0.23 -0.72 11.82
CA GLY A 116 0.86 -1.63 12.18
C GLY A 116 2.19 -1.13 11.64
N THR A 117 2.23 -0.80 10.35
CA THR A 117 3.44 -0.27 9.69
C THR A 117 3.83 1.10 10.24
N LEU A 118 2.88 2.04 10.41
CA LEU A 118 3.20 3.35 11.00
C LEU A 118 3.69 3.25 12.44
N GLY A 119 3.05 2.40 13.25
CA GLY A 119 3.46 2.15 14.63
C GLY A 119 4.86 1.54 14.71
N LEU A 120 5.19 0.60 13.82
CA LEU A 120 6.51 0.01 13.72
C LEU A 120 7.57 1.05 13.35
N LEU A 121 7.36 1.84 12.29
CA LEU A 121 8.29 2.89 11.85
C LEU A 121 8.50 3.95 12.95
N TRP A 122 7.41 4.38 13.59
CA TRP A 122 7.46 5.32 14.71
C TRP A 122 8.24 4.73 15.90
N GLY A 123 7.97 3.48 16.25
CA GLY A 123 8.69 2.77 17.32
C GLY A 123 10.18 2.65 17.04
N MET A 124 10.58 2.32 15.80
CA MET A 124 11.99 2.27 15.40
C MET A 124 12.66 3.64 15.54
N MET A 125 12.01 4.72 15.08
CA MET A 125 12.54 6.08 15.25
C MET A 125 12.68 6.49 16.73
N VAL A 126 11.73 6.11 17.59
CA VAL A 126 11.81 6.39 19.03
C VAL A 126 12.98 5.64 19.69
N ILE A 127 13.14 4.35 19.40
CA ILE A 127 14.23 3.53 19.94
C ILE A 127 15.59 4.11 19.51
N VAL A 128 15.75 4.42 18.22
CA VAL A 128 16.96 5.05 17.68
C VAL A 128 17.23 6.38 18.37
N GLY A 129 16.20 7.22 18.53
CA GLY A 129 16.31 8.53 19.17
C GLY A 129 16.76 8.47 20.64
N ILE A 130 16.28 7.46 21.38
CA ILE A 130 16.71 7.24 22.78
C ILE A 130 18.14 6.69 22.83
N THR A 131 18.48 5.70 21.99
CA THR A 131 19.83 5.12 21.94
C THR A 131 20.89 6.13 21.50
N MET A 132 20.54 7.10 20.64
CA MET A 132 21.42 8.23 20.32
C MET A 132 21.70 9.11 21.54
N ARG A 133 20.72 9.33 22.43
CA ARG A 133 20.93 10.15 23.64
C ARG A 133 21.75 9.46 24.73
N THR A 134 21.78 8.13 24.76
CA THR A 134 22.55 7.38 25.76
C THR A 134 24.04 7.29 25.45
N GLY A 135 24.50 7.75 24.28
CA GLY A 135 25.93 7.77 23.94
C GLY A 135 26.46 6.46 23.36
N VAL A 136 25.58 5.50 23.01
CA VAL A 136 25.98 4.17 22.54
C VAL A 136 26.71 4.26 21.20
N PHE A 137 26.23 5.11 20.29
CA PHE A 137 26.85 5.28 18.98
C PHE A 137 28.22 5.96 19.09
N GLU A 138 28.40 6.90 20.02
CA GLU A 138 29.67 7.56 20.31
C GLU A 138 30.69 6.57 20.90
N TRP A 139 30.24 5.71 21.82
CA TRP A 139 31.10 4.65 22.38
C TRP A 139 31.56 3.66 21.30
N LEU A 140 30.65 3.21 20.44
CA LEU A 140 30.97 2.35 19.29
C LEU A 140 31.91 3.08 18.30
N GLY A 141 31.71 4.38 18.12
CA GLY A 141 32.56 5.26 17.34
C GLY A 141 34.02 5.24 17.81
N VAL A 142 34.22 5.49 19.10
CA VAL A 142 35.54 5.48 19.74
C VAL A 142 36.14 4.08 19.73
N LEU A 143 35.33 3.04 19.95
CA LEU A 143 35.78 1.64 19.93
C LEU A 143 36.32 1.25 18.55
N ALA A 144 35.60 1.55 17.48
CA ALA A 144 36.05 1.31 16.11
C ALA A 144 37.31 2.12 15.77
N CYS A 145 37.42 3.36 16.26
CA CYS A 145 38.61 4.19 16.10
C CYS A 145 39.85 3.54 16.74
N LYS A 146 39.73 3.10 18.01
CA LYS A 146 40.79 2.37 18.72
C LYS A 146 41.16 1.08 18.01
N LEU A 147 40.19 0.30 17.54
CA LEU A 147 40.41 -0.97 16.86
C LEU A 147 41.05 -0.81 15.46
N SER A 148 40.83 0.33 14.80
CA SER A 148 41.40 0.59 13.46
C SER A 148 42.92 0.82 13.47
N GLY A 149 43.51 1.11 14.64
CA GLY A 149 44.94 1.37 14.79
C GLY A 149 45.45 2.53 13.93
N GLY A 150 44.62 3.56 13.69
CA GLY A 150 44.98 4.75 12.91
C GLY A 150 44.92 4.59 11.38
N SER A 151 44.49 3.43 10.89
CA SER A 151 44.40 3.14 9.45
C SER A 151 43.02 3.48 8.89
N LYS A 152 42.94 4.48 8.00
CA LYS A 152 41.70 4.97 7.37
C LYS A 152 40.84 3.85 6.77
N TYR A 153 41.45 2.91 6.03
CA TYR A 153 40.75 1.78 5.42
C TYR A 153 40.11 0.83 6.44
N ARG A 154 40.83 0.50 7.51
CA ARG A 154 40.34 -0.38 8.58
C ARG A 154 39.22 0.29 9.37
N LEU A 155 39.33 1.59 9.60
CA LEU A 155 38.28 2.37 10.25
C LEU A 155 36.99 2.37 9.44
N CYS A 156 37.09 2.61 8.13
CA CYS A 156 35.93 2.61 7.24
C CYS A 156 35.24 1.24 7.24
N LEU A 157 36.01 0.15 7.14
CA LEU A 157 35.47 -1.22 7.19
C LEU A 157 34.77 -1.51 8.53
N LEU A 158 35.39 -1.16 9.65
CA LEU A 158 34.82 -1.34 11.00
C LEU A 158 33.54 -0.53 11.19
N MET A 159 33.52 0.72 10.72
CA MET A 159 32.32 1.56 10.74
C MET A 159 31.21 0.94 9.87
N CYS A 160 31.51 0.50 8.65
CA CYS A 160 30.53 -0.17 7.81
C CYS A 160 29.98 -1.45 8.46
N LEU A 161 30.82 -2.25 9.13
CA LEU A 161 30.38 -3.44 9.87
C LEU A 161 29.47 -3.09 11.04
N VAL A 162 29.88 -2.12 11.86
CA VAL A 162 29.09 -1.67 13.01
C VAL A 162 27.77 -1.07 12.53
N THR A 163 27.79 -0.14 11.58
CA THR A 163 26.58 0.47 10.99
C THR A 163 25.71 -0.58 10.30
N GLY A 164 26.27 -1.54 9.57
CA GLY A 164 25.51 -2.60 8.91
C GLY A 164 24.81 -3.54 9.90
N VAL A 165 25.51 -3.95 10.96
CA VAL A 165 24.90 -4.76 12.03
C VAL A 165 23.83 -3.96 12.76
N LEU A 166 24.10 -2.69 13.11
CA LEU A 166 23.12 -1.84 13.78
C LEU A 166 21.92 -1.58 12.88
N SER A 167 22.10 -1.33 11.58
CA SER A 167 21.02 -1.06 10.62
C SER A 167 20.07 -2.25 10.42
N ALA A 168 20.52 -3.48 10.66
CA ALA A 168 19.66 -4.66 10.63
C ALA A 168 18.65 -4.73 11.79
N PHE A 169 18.94 -4.04 12.90
CA PHE A 169 18.09 -4.00 14.10
C PHE A 169 17.45 -2.63 14.34
N LEU A 170 18.16 -1.57 13.97
CA LEU A 170 17.81 -0.17 14.08
C LEU A 170 17.87 0.42 12.67
N ASP A 171 16.87 0.08 11.87
CA ASP A 171 16.68 0.72 10.57
C ASP A 171 16.36 2.21 10.82
N ASN A 172 17.15 3.10 10.23
CA ASN A 172 16.77 4.51 10.21
C ASN A 172 17.27 5.20 8.94
N VAL A 173 16.36 6.01 8.39
CA VAL A 173 16.39 6.69 7.09
C VAL A 173 17.46 7.77 6.98
#